data_AF-A0A522FKN8-F1
#
_entry.id   AF-A0A522FKN8-F1
#
_cell.length_a   1.000
_cell.length_b   1.000
_cell.length_c   1.000
_cell.angle_alpha   90.00
_cell.angle_beta   90.00
_cell.angle_gamma   90.00
#
_symmetry.space_group_name_H-M   'P 1'
#
loop_
_entity.id
_entity.type
_entity.pdbx_description
1 polymer ?
#
loop_
_entity_poly.entity_id
_entity_poly.type
_entity_poly.pdbx_seq_one_letter_code
_entity_poly.pdbx_strand_id
1 'polypeptide(L)'
;MAKNFKFRLEPVLRLRSHKVEESKRELRNAANKRRKKEEEIEEKENYLKQILRAETGNKKASDLQAGHFHKTFVRDELKKLAKEKLKLIETESEKRDRLNEVLKEKKILIKLKEKQLLAHNYDLEREDVIRLDEIARNLSQTVDILKV
;
A
#
# COMPACT_ATOMS: atom_id res chain seq x y z
N MET A 1 -13.13 33.41 -21.17
CA MET A 1 -12.79 32.78 -19.86
C MET A 1 -12.27 31.39 -20.14
N ALA A 2 -11.04 31.06 -19.72
CA ALA A 2 -10.46 29.74 -19.94
C ALA A 2 -11.38 28.67 -19.32
N LYS A 3 -11.80 27.69 -20.12
CA LYS A 3 -12.55 26.53 -19.61
C LYS A 3 -11.61 25.73 -18.71
N ASN A 4 -11.84 25.77 -17.40
CA ASN A 4 -11.06 24.97 -16.46
C ASN A 4 -11.31 23.47 -16.70
N PHE A 5 -10.23 22.69 -16.82
CA PHE A 5 -10.34 21.25 -16.99
C PHE A 5 -10.99 20.59 -15.76
N LYS A 6 -12.08 19.85 -15.99
CA LYS A 6 -12.77 19.09 -14.94
C LYS A 6 -12.75 17.59 -15.27
N PHE A 7 -11.96 16.83 -14.52
CA PHE A 7 -11.92 15.38 -14.66
C PHE A 7 -13.20 14.75 -14.09
N ARG A 8 -14.00 14.11 -14.95
CA ARG A 8 -15.30 13.52 -14.56
C ARG A 8 -15.17 12.43 -13.49
N LEU A 9 -14.06 11.68 -13.50
CA LEU A 9 -13.82 10.58 -12.56
C LEU A 9 -13.02 11.01 -11.32
N GLU A 10 -12.93 12.32 -11.03
CA GLU A 10 -12.26 12.82 -9.83
C GLU A 10 -12.81 12.23 -8.52
N PRO A 11 -14.13 12.05 -8.33
CA PRO A 11 -14.66 11.41 -7.12
C PRO A 11 -14.18 9.96 -6.97
N VAL A 12 -14.08 9.23 -8.09
CA VAL A 12 -13.60 7.84 -8.12
C VAL A 12 -12.12 7.78 -7.76
N LEU A 13 -11.32 8.73 -8.27
CA LEU A 13 -9.89 8.83 -7.92
C LEU A 13 -9.68 9.11 -6.43
N ARG A 14 -10.52 9.95 -5.82
CA ARG A 14 -10.51 10.20 -4.37
C ARG A 14 -10.87 8.95 -3.57
N LEU A 15 -11.92 8.25 -3.96
CA LEU A 15 -12.33 6.99 -3.33
C LEU A 15 -11.19 5.95 -3.38
N ARG A 16 -10.55 5.79 -4.54
CA ARG A 16 -9.40 4.87 -4.69
C ARG A 16 -8.20 5.31 -3.87
N SER A 17 -7.96 6.61 -3.72
CA SER A 17 -6.91 7.13 -2.84
C SER A 17 -7.18 6.79 -1.37
N HIS A 18 -8.42 6.90 -0.91
CA HIS A 18 -8.80 6.47 0.44
C HIS A 18 -8.59 4.96 0.63
N LYS A 19 -8.98 4.15 -0.36
CA LYS A 19 -8.80 2.69 -0.35
C LYS A 19 -7.31 2.27 -0.29
N VAL A 20 -6.41 3.05 -0.91
CA VAL A 20 -4.96 2.85 -0.76
C VAL A 20 -4.53 3.05 0.69
N GLU A 21 -4.96 4.14 1.33
CA GLU A 21 -4.60 4.41 2.73
C GLU A 21 -5.18 3.38 3.69
N GLU A 22 -6.39 2.92 3.45
CA GLU A 22 -7.00 1.81 4.19
C GLU A 22 -6.19 0.51 4.03
N SER A 23 -5.81 0.16 2.80
CA SER A 23 -5.02 -1.05 2.52
C SER A 23 -3.61 -0.98 3.14
N LYS A 24 -2.99 0.20 3.15
CA LYS A 24 -1.72 0.43 3.86
C LYS A 24 -1.88 0.22 5.36
N ARG A 25 -2.96 0.72 5.95
CA ARG A 25 -3.26 0.53 7.38
C ARG A 25 -3.48 -0.94 7.70
N GLU A 26 -4.23 -1.67 6.87
CA GLU A 26 -4.43 -3.12 7.02
C GLU A 26 -3.10 -3.87 6.99
N LEU A 27 -2.24 -3.59 6.00
CA LEU A 27 -0.92 -4.22 5.89
C LEU A 27 -0.04 -3.92 7.12
N ARG A 28 -0.02 -2.67 7.59
CA ARG A 28 0.72 -2.29 8.79
C ARG A 28 0.22 -3.03 10.03
N ASN A 29 -1.10 -3.20 10.16
CA ASN A 29 -1.69 -3.95 11.26
C ASN A 29 -1.30 -5.44 11.19
N ALA A 30 -1.30 -6.05 10.01
CA ALA A 30 -0.86 -7.43 9.81
C ALA A 30 0.62 -7.61 10.17
N ALA A 31 1.49 -6.73 9.67
CA ALA A 31 2.92 -6.74 9.98
C ALA A 31 3.19 -6.55 11.48
N ASN A 32 2.46 -5.65 12.15
CA ASN A 32 2.57 -5.46 13.60
C ASN A 32 2.15 -6.72 14.38
N LYS A 33 1.09 -7.42 13.95
CA LYS A 33 0.69 -8.70 14.57
C LYS A 33 1.76 -9.76 14.41
N ARG A 34 2.35 -9.90 13.20
CA ARG A 34 3.47 -10.81 12.96
C ARG A 34 4.65 -10.48 13.87
N ARG A 35 5.05 -9.21 13.93
CA ARG A 35 6.16 -8.77 14.78
C ARG A 35 5.94 -9.09 16.25
N LYS A 36 4.75 -8.79 16.80
CA LYS A 36 4.42 -9.15 18.19
C LYS A 36 4.51 -10.65 18.44
N LYS A 37 4.09 -11.47 17.47
CA LYS A 37 4.19 -12.93 17.57
C LYS A 37 5.64 -13.40 17.50
N GLU A 38 6.50 -12.73 16.74
CA GLU A 38 7.94 -12.99 16.72
C GLU A 38 8.61 -12.65 18.05
N GLU A 39 8.25 -11.51 18.64
CA GLU A 39 8.71 -11.10 19.97
C GLU A 39 8.29 -12.15 21.03
N GLU A 40 7.04 -12.63 21.00
CA GLU A 40 6.56 -13.70 21.90
C GLU A 40 7.34 -15.03 21.73
N ILE A 41 7.65 -15.40 20.49
CA ILE A 41 8.45 -16.59 20.19
C ILE A 41 9.86 -16.42 20.77
N GLU A 42 10.50 -15.27 20.53
CA GLU A 42 11.84 -14.98 21.01
C GLU A 42 11.91 -15.02 22.55
N GLU A 43 10.92 -14.45 23.23
CA GLU A 43 10.81 -14.52 24.70
C GLU A 43 10.73 -15.97 25.19
N LYS A 44 9.86 -16.80 24.58
CA LYS A 44 9.75 -18.22 24.96
C LYS A 44 11.00 -19.03 24.61
N GLU A 45 11.68 -18.73 23.51
CA GLU A 45 12.95 -19.37 23.17
C GLU A 45 14.05 -19.01 24.17
N ASN A 46 14.11 -17.75 24.60
CA ASN A 46 15.05 -17.29 25.61
C ASN A 46 14.76 -17.95 26.97
N TYR A 47 13.48 -18.08 27.34
CA TYR A 47 13.07 -18.82 28.52
C TYR A 47 13.49 -20.29 28.46
N LEU A 48 13.28 -20.97 27.33
CA LEU A 48 13.70 -22.35 27.14
C LEU A 48 15.23 -22.50 27.27
N LYS A 49 16.00 -21.58 26.69
CA LYS A 49 17.47 -21.55 26.82
C LYS A 49 17.90 -21.39 28.28
N GLN A 50 17.22 -20.55 29.05
CA GLN A 50 17.49 -20.37 30.49
C GLN A 50 17.23 -21.66 31.28
N ILE A 51 16.11 -22.33 31.05
CA ILE A 51 15.80 -23.61 31.71
C ILE A 51 16.85 -24.66 31.38
N LEU A 52 17.30 -24.74 30.12
CA LEU A 52 18.32 -25.70 29.69
C LEU A 52 19.67 -25.45 30.36
N ARG A 53 20.02 -24.20 30.66
CA ARG A 53 21.27 -23.84 31.35
C ARG A 53 21.23 -24.10 32.86
N ALA A 54 20.05 -24.03 33.48
CA ALA A 54 19.87 -24.17 34.93
C ALA A 54 19.93 -25.64 35.45
N GLU A 55 20.40 -26.58 34.64
CA GLU A 55 20.34 -28.02 34.93
C GLU A 55 21.63 -28.67 35.43
N THR A 56 22.57 -27.89 35.96
CA THR A 56 23.77 -28.42 36.60
C THR A 56 23.51 -28.82 38.06
N GLY A 57 23.97 -30.00 38.49
CA GLY A 57 24.00 -30.44 39.88
C GLY A 57 23.22 -31.73 40.18
N ASN A 58 23.34 -32.24 41.41
CA ASN A 58 22.60 -33.41 41.86
C ASN A 58 21.13 -33.04 42.13
N LYS A 59 20.22 -33.57 41.31
CA LYS A 59 18.77 -33.38 41.45
C LYS A 59 18.09 -34.71 41.74
N LYS A 60 16.94 -34.67 42.42
CA LYS A 60 16.11 -35.87 42.61
C LYS A 60 15.55 -36.31 41.26
N ALA A 61 15.30 -37.61 41.10
CA ALA A 61 14.72 -38.16 39.88
C ALA A 61 13.36 -37.53 39.52
N SER A 62 12.54 -37.21 40.53
CA SER A 62 11.27 -36.48 40.37
C SER A 62 11.45 -35.12 39.69
N ASP A 63 12.50 -34.40 40.08
CA ASP A 63 12.75 -33.04 39.60
C ASP A 63 13.27 -33.05 38.16
N LEU A 64 14.04 -34.07 37.80
CA LEU A 64 14.46 -34.32 36.42
C LEU A 64 13.28 -34.65 35.51
N GLN A 65 12.34 -35.47 35.99
CA GLN A 65 11.15 -35.84 35.23
C GLN A 65 10.22 -34.62 35.02
N ALA A 66 9.99 -33.84 36.08
CA ALA A 66 9.21 -32.59 35.98
C ALA A 66 9.86 -31.58 35.02
N GLY A 67 11.19 -31.40 35.11
CA GLY A 67 11.94 -30.55 34.20
C GLY A 67 11.86 -31.01 32.74
N HIS A 68 11.92 -32.33 32.50
CA HIS A 68 11.73 -32.89 31.16
C HIS A 68 10.35 -32.57 30.60
N PHE A 69 9.27 -32.83 31.34
CA PHE A 69 7.90 -32.55 30.88
C PHE A 69 7.68 -31.06 30.61
N HIS A 70 8.18 -30.18 31.49
CA HIS A 70 8.08 -28.73 31.31
C HIS A 70 8.76 -28.27 30.01
N LYS A 71 9.97 -28.75 29.73
CA LYS A 71 10.66 -28.43 28.47
C LYS A 71 9.91 -28.91 27.25
N THR A 72 9.34 -30.10 27.31
CA THR A 72 8.56 -30.67 26.20
C THR A 72 7.31 -29.82 25.95
N PHE A 73 6.62 -29.42 27.02
CA PHE A 73 5.49 -28.49 26.95
C PHE A 73 5.88 -27.16 26.30
N VAL A 74 6.96 -26.52 26.77
CA VAL A 74 7.45 -25.24 26.21
C VAL A 74 7.82 -25.38 24.73
N ARG A 75 8.46 -26.50 24.33
CA ARG A 75 8.78 -26.78 22.92
C ARG A 75 7.53 -26.94 22.06
N ASP A 76 6.49 -27.58 22.57
CA ASP A 76 5.24 -27.76 21.83
C ASP A 76 4.45 -26.46 21.73
N GLU A 77 4.50 -25.60 22.75
CA GLU A 77 4.00 -24.22 22.64
C GLU A 77 4.75 -23.42 21.58
N LEU A 78 6.09 -23.49 21.55
CA LEU A 78 6.89 -22.83 20.51
C LEU A 78 6.51 -23.30 19.10
N LYS A 79 6.26 -24.61 18.91
CA LYS A 79 5.74 -25.14 17.63
C LYS A 79 4.38 -24.57 17.27
N LYS A 80 3.47 -24.39 18.25
CA LYS A 80 2.16 -23.78 18.02
C LYS A 80 2.30 -22.32 17.59
N LEU A 81 3.12 -21.55 18.31
CA LEU A 81 3.42 -20.15 17.98
C LEU A 81 4.07 -20.01 16.60
N ALA A 82 4.98 -20.92 16.24
CA ALA A 82 5.59 -20.94 14.90
C ALA A 82 4.54 -21.17 13.80
N LYS A 83 3.57 -22.07 14.01
CA LYS A 83 2.45 -22.27 13.07
C LYS A 83 1.55 -21.03 12.97
N GLU A 84 1.28 -20.35 14.08
CA GLU A 84 0.53 -19.09 14.07
C GLU A 84 1.28 -17.98 13.31
N LYS A 85 2.59 -17.87 13.51
CA LYS A 85 3.45 -16.95 12.78
C LYS A 85 3.37 -17.18 11.27
N LEU A 86 3.38 -18.44 10.81
CA LEU A 86 3.24 -18.75 9.38
C LEU A 86 1.91 -18.24 8.82
N LYS A 87 0.79 -18.44 9.52
CA LYS A 87 -0.51 -17.89 9.13
C LYS A 87 -0.50 -16.36 9.06
N LEU A 88 0.22 -15.71 9.97
CA LEU A 88 0.36 -14.25 9.95
C LEU A 88 1.21 -13.75 8.77
N ILE A 89 2.23 -14.52 8.36
CA ILE A 89 3.03 -14.23 7.16
C ILE A 89 2.15 -14.34 5.91
N GLU A 90 1.36 -15.40 5.79
CA GLU A 90 0.40 -15.57 4.69
C GLU A 90 -0.60 -14.40 4.65
N THR A 91 -1.19 -14.07 5.79
CA THR A 91 -2.10 -12.91 5.91
C THR A 91 -1.41 -11.60 5.50
N GLU A 92 -0.17 -11.37 5.92
CA GLU A 92 0.59 -10.18 5.52
C GLU A 92 0.81 -10.14 4.00
N SER A 93 1.13 -11.29 3.40
CA SER A 93 1.30 -11.42 1.94
C SER A 93 0.02 -11.06 1.21
N GLU A 94 -1.12 -11.63 1.61
CA GLU A 94 -2.43 -11.31 1.01
C GLU A 94 -2.75 -9.82 1.09
N LYS A 95 -2.45 -9.17 2.23
CA LYS A 95 -2.65 -7.72 2.38
C LYS A 95 -1.70 -6.90 1.49
N ARG A 96 -0.48 -7.38 1.29
CA ARG A 96 0.49 -6.76 0.38
C ARG A 96 0.02 -6.84 -1.08
N ASP A 97 -0.47 -8.00 -1.49
CA ASP A 97 -0.99 -8.20 -2.84
C ASP A 97 -2.24 -7.35 -3.08
N ARG A 98 -3.15 -7.27 -2.10
CA ARG A 98 -4.30 -6.38 -2.14
C ARG A 98 -3.90 -4.91 -2.30
N LEU A 99 -2.89 -4.46 -1.56
CA LEU A 99 -2.37 -3.09 -1.69
C LEU A 99 -1.83 -2.84 -3.10
N ASN A 100 -1.09 -3.80 -3.67
CA ASN A 100 -0.55 -3.69 -5.02
C ASN A 100 -1.67 -3.55 -6.07
N GLU A 101 -2.73 -4.33 -5.96
CA GLU A 101 -3.88 -4.21 -6.86
C GLU A 101 -4.56 -2.84 -6.77
N VAL A 102 -4.82 -2.34 -5.54
CA VAL A 102 -5.43 -1.02 -5.36
C VAL A 102 -4.52 0.11 -5.88
N LEU A 103 -3.19 -0.03 -5.74
CA LEU A 103 -2.24 0.92 -6.31
C LEU A 103 -2.25 0.90 -7.85
N LYS A 104 -2.35 -0.28 -8.47
CA LYS A 104 -2.51 -0.41 -9.93
C LYS A 104 -3.78 0.29 -10.40
N GLU A 105 -4.92 0.05 -9.75
CA GLU A 105 -6.19 0.70 -10.07
C GLU A 105 -6.09 2.23 -9.99
N LYS A 106 -5.48 2.75 -8.91
CA LYS A 106 -5.25 4.19 -8.74
C LYS A 106 -4.38 4.75 -9.87
N LYS A 107 -3.30 4.03 -10.22
CA LYS A 107 -2.38 4.44 -11.30
C LYS A 107 -3.09 4.53 -12.66
N ILE A 108 -4.00 3.61 -12.96
CA ILE A 108 -4.80 3.64 -14.18
C ILE A 108 -5.63 4.92 -14.25
N LEU A 109 -6.30 5.30 -13.15
CA LEU A 109 -7.11 6.53 -13.12
C LEU A 109 -6.26 7.80 -13.26
N ILE A 110 -5.07 7.84 -12.67
CA ILE A 110 -4.13 8.96 -12.82
C ILE A 110 -3.72 9.09 -14.30
N LYS A 111 -3.31 7.99 -14.93
CA LYS A 111 -2.95 8.00 -16.37
C LYS A 111 -4.10 8.44 -17.26
N LEU A 112 -5.33 8.02 -16.94
CA LEU A 112 -6.52 8.44 -17.68
C LEU A 112 -6.76 9.95 -17.53
N LYS A 113 -6.60 10.49 -16.32
CA LYS A 113 -6.69 11.93 -16.05
C LYS A 113 -5.63 12.71 -16.84
N GLU A 114 -4.38 12.26 -16.82
CA GLU A 114 -3.28 12.86 -17.58
C GLU A 114 -3.58 12.86 -19.08
N LYS A 115 -4.05 11.73 -19.64
CA LYS A 115 -4.42 11.64 -21.06
C LYS A 115 -5.55 12.60 -21.43
N GLN A 116 -6.59 12.71 -20.59
CA GLN A 116 -7.70 13.63 -20.83
C GLN A 116 -7.27 15.10 -20.71
N LEU A 117 -6.36 15.41 -19.78
CA LEU A 117 -5.81 16.75 -19.64
C LEU A 117 -4.99 17.14 -20.88
N LEU A 118 -4.16 16.23 -21.39
CA LEU A 118 -3.40 16.46 -22.62
C LEU A 118 -4.32 16.72 -23.82
N ALA A 119 -5.37 15.93 -23.98
CA ALA A 119 -6.35 16.14 -25.06
C ALA A 119 -7.05 17.50 -24.93
N HIS A 120 -7.47 17.87 -23.71
CA HIS A 120 -8.09 19.17 -23.47
C HIS A 120 -7.17 20.34 -23.78
N ASN A 121 -5.89 20.25 -23.43
CA ASN A 121 -4.91 21.30 -23.73
C ASN A 121 -4.68 21.43 -25.24
N TYR A 122 -4.58 20.30 -25.95
CA TYR A 122 -4.47 20.30 -27.40
C TYR A 122 -5.69 20.97 -28.08
N ASP A 123 -6.90 20.68 -27.60
CA ASP A 123 -8.12 21.31 -28.12
C ASP A 123 -8.14 22.83 -27.85
N LEU A 124 -7.68 23.27 -26.67
CA LEU A 124 -7.55 24.70 -26.36
C LEU A 124 -6.53 25.39 -27.26
N GLU A 125 -5.35 24.81 -27.44
CA GLU A 125 -4.31 25.35 -28.34
C GLU A 125 -4.84 25.47 -29.77
N ARG A 126 -5.58 24.46 -30.24
CA ARG A 126 -6.21 24.48 -31.56
C ARG A 126 -7.29 25.55 -31.68
N GLU A 127 -8.16 25.69 -30.68
CA GLU A 127 -9.17 26.77 -30.65
C GLU A 127 -8.49 28.16 -30.69
N ASP A 128 -7.39 28.33 -29.97
CA ASP A 128 -6.67 29.60 -29.91
C ASP A 128 -5.98 29.93 -31.23
N VAL A 129 -5.38 28.94 -31.91
CA VAL A 129 -4.84 29.12 -33.28
C VAL A 129 -5.94 29.54 -34.26
N ILE A 130 -7.10 28.88 -34.23
CA ILE A 130 -8.24 29.24 -35.09
C ILE A 130 -8.70 30.68 -34.83
N ARG A 131 -8.81 31.07 -33.56
CA ARG A 131 -9.17 32.45 -33.18
C ARG A 131 -8.14 33.47 -33.69
N LEU A 132 -6.85 33.17 -33.58
CA LEU A 132 -5.78 34.06 -34.07
C LEU A 132 -5.85 34.22 -35.59
N ASP A 133 -6.08 33.13 -36.33
CA ASP A 133 -6.26 33.16 -37.78
C ASP A 133 -7.49 33.98 -38.19
N GLU A 134 -8.61 33.84 -37.47
CA GLU A 134 -9.82 34.63 -37.69
C GLU A 134 -9.58 36.12 -37.44
N ILE A 135 -8.88 36.47 -36.36
CA ILE A 135 -8.49 37.85 -36.06
C ILE A 135 -7.61 38.41 -37.18
N ALA A 136 -6.60 37.66 -37.62
CA ALA A 136 -5.71 38.07 -38.71
C ALA A 136 -6.45 38.29 -40.03
N ARG A 137 -7.41 37.42 -40.38
CA ARG A 137 -8.26 37.58 -41.58
C ARG A 137 -9.13 38.83 -41.50
N ASN A 138 -9.76 39.08 -40.35
CA ASN A 138 -10.61 40.27 -40.15
C ASN A 138 -9.79 41.58 -40.19
N LEU A 139 -8.55 41.57 -39.67
CA LEU A 139 -7.61 42.68 -39.78
C LEU A 139 -7.17 42.93 -41.23
N SER A 140 -6.87 41.88 -42.00
CA SER A 140 -6.52 42.02 -43.43
C SER A 140 -7.67 42.66 -44.22
N GLN A 141 -8.90 42.19 -44.02
CA GLN A 141 -10.08 42.72 -44.71
C GLN A 141 -10.36 44.19 -44.36
N THR A 142 -10.18 44.59 -43.10
CA THR A 142 -10.37 45.99 -42.68
C THR A 142 -9.29 46.92 -43.23
N VAL A 143 -8.04 46.46 -43.35
CA VAL A 143 -6.95 47.24 -43.97
C VAL A 143 -7.18 47.42 -45.48
N ASP A 144 -7.73 46.41 -46.17
CA ASP A 144 -8.02 46.52 -47.60
C ASP A 144 -9.20 47.47 -47.90
N ILE A 145 -10.17 47.58 -46.98
CA ILE A 145 -11.27 48.55 -47.08
C ILE A 145 -10.80 50.00 -46.87
N LEU A 146 -9.76 50.21 -46.05
CA LEU A 146 -9.19 51.54 -45.74
C LEU A 146 -8.16 52.03 -46.78
N LYS A 147 -7.80 51.20 -47.76
CA LYS A 147 -6.86 51.54 -48.85
C LYS A 147 -7.54 51.98 -50.16
N VAL A 148 -8.86 52.12 -50.16
CA VAL A 148 -9.68 52.70 -51.26
C VAL A 148 -10.01 54.13 -50.92
#